data_AF-A0A7Y4VCS7-F1
#
_entry.id   AF-A0A7Y4VCS7-F1
#
_cell.length_a   1.000
_cell.length_b   1.000
_cell.length_c   1.000
_cell.angle_alpha   90.00
_cell.angle_beta   90.00
_cell.angle_gamma   90.00
#
_symmetry.space_group_name_H-M   'P 1'
#
loop_
_entity.id
_entity.type
_entity.pdbx_description
1 polymer ?
#
loop_
_entity_poly.entity_id
_entity_poly.type
_entity_poly.pdbx_seq_one_letter_code
_entity_poly.pdbx_strand_id
1 'polypeptide(L)'
;MIDALNLSELEKLAKEKLPQSAHDYYASGAWDEVTLRENRAAFERIKVHYRVLVDVSRRDLSTTLFGRKIAMPILVAPTAFHKLAHPDGELATVRAAGAAGTIMVLSSLSTTLVEDVVRAATGPVWFQLYINKDRG
;
A
#
# COMPACT_ATOMS: atom_id res chain seq x y z
N MET A 1 17.86 -10.85 -0.88
CA MET A 1 17.00 -10.04 -1.77
C MET A 1 15.71 -10.80 -1.97
N ILE A 2 14.56 -10.13 -2.06
CA ILE A 2 13.29 -10.78 -2.40
C ILE A 2 13.35 -11.09 -3.91
N ASP A 3 13.19 -12.35 -4.27
CA ASP A 3 13.21 -12.81 -5.65
C ASP A 3 11.76 -12.91 -6.16
N ALA A 4 11.22 -11.78 -6.61
CA ALA A 4 9.88 -11.67 -7.17
C ALA A 4 9.90 -10.69 -8.34
N LEU A 5 9.34 -11.10 -9.48
CA LEU A 5 9.31 -10.32 -10.71
C LEU A 5 8.15 -9.32 -10.75
N ASN A 6 7.08 -9.58 -9.99
CA ASN A 6 5.87 -8.77 -9.95
C ASN A 6 5.17 -8.89 -8.59
N LEU A 7 4.16 -8.04 -8.36
CA LEU A 7 3.42 -8.01 -7.09
C LEU A 7 2.63 -9.29 -6.81
N SER A 8 2.18 -10.01 -7.84
CA SER A 8 1.47 -11.29 -7.64
C SER A 8 2.40 -12.41 -7.17
N GLU A 9 3.70 -12.34 -7.49
CA GLU A 9 4.69 -13.26 -6.91
C GLU A 9 5.01 -12.93 -5.45
N LEU A 10 4.95 -11.66 -5.06
CA LEU A 10 5.05 -11.29 -3.64
C LEU A 10 3.90 -11.89 -2.83
N GLU A 11 2.68 -11.91 -3.37
CA GLU A 11 1.52 -12.55 -2.73
C GLU A 11 1.72 -14.06 -2.53
N LYS A 12 2.28 -14.75 -3.54
CA LYS A 12 2.65 -16.18 -3.42
C LYS A 12 3.71 -16.43 -2.35
N LEU A 13 4.78 -15.62 -2.34
CA LEU A 13 5.83 -15.72 -1.33
C LEU A 13 5.31 -15.41 0.08
N ALA A 14 4.36 -14.48 0.20
CA ALA A 14 3.73 -14.17 1.48
C ALA A 14 2.93 -15.38 1.98
N LYS A 15 2.17 -16.06 1.11
CA LYS A 15 1.44 -17.30 1.46
C LYS A 15 2.35 -18.40 2.00
N GLU A 16 3.57 -18.52 1.48
CA GLU A 16 4.54 -19.52 1.93
C GLU A 16 5.18 -19.18 3.28
N LYS A 17 5.26 -17.89 3.64
CA LYS A 17 6.02 -17.40 4.80
C LYS A 17 5.15 -17.00 5.99
N LEU A 18 3.93 -16.56 5.73
CA LEU A 18 3.02 -16.10 6.78
C LEU A 18 2.34 -17.28 7.47
N PRO A 19 2.04 -17.16 8.77
CA PRO A 19 1.04 -18.03 9.39
C PRO A 19 -0.27 -17.98 8.61
N GLN A 20 -0.94 -19.13 8.45
CA GLN A 20 -2.17 -19.25 7.64
C GLN A 20 -3.23 -18.20 8.01
N SER A 21 -3.44 -17.96 9.31
CA SER A 21 -4.41 -16.97 9.78
C SER A 21 -4.05 -15.53 9.39
N ALA A 22 -2.77 -15.18 9.40
CA ALA A 22 -2.30 -13.87 8.96
C ALA A 22 -2.44 -13.71 7.45
N HIS A 23 -2.07 -14.75 6.68
CA HIS A 23 -2.28 -14.76 5.23
C HIS A 23 -3.76 -14.57 4.89
N ASP A 24 -4.65 -15.38 5.48
CA ASP A 24 -6.08 -15.34 5.16
C ASP A 24 -6.73 -14.02 5.58
N TYR A 25 -6.27 -13.42 6.69
CA TYR A 25 -6.72 -12.09 7.10
C TYR A 25 -6.45 -11.01 6.03
N TYR A 26 -5.29 -11.07 5.37
CA TYR A 26 -4.92 -10.08 4.34
C TYR A 26 -5.45 -10.41 2.95
N ALA A 27 -5.46 -11.69 2.59
CA ALA A 27 -5.80 -12.13 1.25
C ALA A 27 -7.31 -12.23 1.01
N SER A 28 -8.11 -12.38 2.06
CA SER A 28 -9.55 -12.62 1.92
C SER A 28 -10.34 -11.39 1.47
N GLY A 29 -11.40 -11.67 0.69
CA GLY A 29 -12.45 -10.74 0.32
C GLY A 29 -13.76 -11.03 1.04
N ALA A 30 -14.81 -10.28 0.68
CA ALA A 30 -16.14 -10.54 1.20
C ALA A 30 -16.80 -11.74 0.52
N TRP A 31 -17.34 -12.65 1.33
CA TRP A 31 -18.18 -13.78 0.88
C TRP A 31 -17.49 -14.64 -0.18
N ASP A 32 -18.12 -14.87 -1.34
CA ASP A 32 -17.56 -15.66 -2.45
C ASP A 32 -16.43 -14.94 -3.23
N GLU A 33 -15.95 -13.80 -2.71
CA GLU A 33 -14.81 -13.02 -3.21
C GLU A 33 -14.94 -12.57 -4.67
N VAL A 34 -16.18 -12.46 -5.16
CA VAL A 34 -16.46 -12.04 -6.53
C VAL A 34 -15.86 -10.67 -6.82
N THR A 35 -16.09 -9.70 -5.93
CA THR A 35 -15.54 -8.34 -6.07
C THR A 35 -14.01 -8.32 -5.98
N LEU A 36 -13.40 -9.18 -5.16
CA LEU A 36 -11.94 -9.26 -5.03
C LEU A 36 -11.30 -9.68 -6.37
N ARG A 37 -11.85 -10.71 -7.02
CA ARG A 37 -11.39 -11.14 -8.35
C ARG A 37 -11.69 -10.08 -9.41
N GLU A 38 -12.88 -9.49 -9.35
CA GLU A 38 -13.34 -8.49 -10.31
C GLU A 38 -12.48 -7.21 -10.29
N ASN A 39 -11.97 -6.79 -9.12
CA ASN A 39 -11.06 -5.64 -9.02
C ASN A 39 -9.82 -5.77 -9.92
N ARG A 40 -9.29 -6.99 -10.09
CA ARG A 40 -8.15 -7.24 -10.99
C ARG A 40 -8.60 -7.37 -12.45
N ALA A 41 -9.63 -8.19 -12.68
CA ALA A 41 -10.18 -8.43 -14.02
C ALA A 41 -10.66 -7.13 -14.70
N ALA A 42 -11.09 -6.13 -13.92
CA ALA A 42 -11.51 -4.84 -14.45
C ALA A 42 -10.41 -4.10 -15.22
N PHE A 43 -9.16 -4.18 -14.77
CA PHE A 43 -8.05 -3.51 -15.45
C PHE A 43 -7.70 -4.18 -16.79
N GLU A 44 -7.94 -5.49 -16.95
CA GLU A 44 -7.70 -6.21 -18.21
C GLU A 44 -8.64 -5.77 -19.33
N ARG A 45 -9.79 -5.20 -18.98
CA ARG A 45 -10.76 -4.66 -19.95
C ARG A 45 -10.35 -3.29 -20.49
N ILE A 46 -9.40 -2.61 -19.83
CA ILE A 46 -8.92 -1.29 -20.22
C ILE A 46 -7.67 -1.45 -21.09
N LYS A 47 -7.76 -1.05 -22.36
CA LYS A 47 -6.62 -1.07 -23.28
C LYS A 47 -5.90 0.27 -23.25
N VAL A 48 -4.58 0.24 -23.16
CA VAL A 48 -3.74 1.43 -23.30
C VAL A 48 -3.55 1.72 -24.78
N HIS A 49 -4.03 2.88 -25.24
CA HIS A 49 -3.73 3.36 -26.59
C HIS A 49 -2.38 4.09 -26.58
N TYR A 50 -1.30 3.36 -26.88
CA TYR A 50 0.04 3.92 -26.90
C TYR A 50 0.23 4.88 -28.09
N ARG A 51 1.09 5.88 -27.91
CA ARG A 51 1.48 6.83 -28.96
C ARG A 51 2.90 6.53 -29.42
N VAL A 52 3.11 6.50 -30.73
CA VAL A 52 4.41 6.25 -31.36
C VAL A 52 5.12 7.56 -31.70
N LEU A 53 6.45 7.49 -31.86
CA LEU A 53 7.31 8.61 -32.24
C LEU A 53 7.24 9.80 -31.25
N VAL A 54 6.95 9.53 -29.98
CA VAL A 54 7.00 10.51 -28.90
C VAL A 54 8.33 10.37 -28.16
N ASP A 55 9.06 11.48 -27.99
CA ASP A 55 10.25 11.48 -27.14
C ASP A 55 9.86 11.30 -25.67
N VAL A 56 10.21 10.13 -25.13
CA VAL A 56 10.02 9.76 -23.71
C VAL A 56 11.37 9.55 -23.03
N SER A 57 12.45 10.16 -23.52
CA SER A 57 13.77 10.10 -22.89
C SER A 57 13.76 10.60 -21.45
N ARG A 58 12.91 11.61 -21.15
CA ARG A 58 12.67 12.14 -19.81
C ARG A 58 11.22 11.89 -19.40
N ARG A 59 11.02 11.21 -18.26
CA ARG A 59 9.70 11.02 -17.63
C ARG A 59 9.74 11.63 -16.24
N ASP A 60 8.74 12.43 -15.92
CA ASP A 60 8.50 12.91 -14.56
C ASP A 60 7.18 12.30 -14.08
N LEU A 61 7.26 11.42 -13.07
CA LEU A 61 6.08 10.84 -12.42
C LEU A 61 5.61 11.71 -11.25
N SER A 62 6.37 12.74 -10.87
CA SER A 62 6.04 13.55 -9.71
C SER A 62 4.74 14.29 -9.90
N THR A 63 4.00 14.45 -8.80
CA THR A 63 2.72 15.15 -8.78
C THR A 63 2.54 15.86 -7.45
N THR A 64 1.49 16.67 -7.32
CA THR A 64 1.16 17.41 -6.10
C THR A 64 -0.22 16.99 -5.61
N LEU A 65 -0.29 16.59 -4.34
CA LEU A 65 -1.53 16.19 -3.67
C LEU A 65 -1.73 17.05 -2.43
N PHE A 66 -2.83 17.81 -2.38
CA PHE A 66 -3.13 18.77 -1.29
C PHE A 66 -1.95 19.70 -0.94
N GLY A 67 -1.27 20.23 -1.96
CA GLY A 67 -0.14 21.15 -1.79
C GLY A 67 1.19 20.49 -1.43
N ARG A 68 1.27 19.15 -1.39
CA ARG A 68 2.51 18.41 -1.15
C ARG A 68 2.99 17.70 -2.41
N LYS A 69 4.26 17.91 -2.79
CA LYS A 69 4.89 17.20 -3.90
C LYS A 69 5.25 15.77 -3.47
N ILE A 70 4.91 14.79 -4.30
CA ILE A 70 5.28 13.38 -4.17
C ILE A 70 5.98 12.89 -5.43
N ALA A 71 6.82 11.86 -5.31
CA ALA A 71 7.66 11.37 -6.41
C ALA A 71 6.88 10.61 -7.50
N MET A 72 5.70 10.07 -7.18
CA MET A 72 4.85 9.29 -8.08
C MET A 72 3.39 9.28 -7.61
N PRO A 73 2.40 9.04 -8.50
CA PRO A 73 0.98 9.00 -8.14
C PRO A 73 0.56 7.64 -7.54
N ILE A 74 1.40 7.05 -6.69
CA ILE A 74 1.17 5.75 -6.05
C ILE A 74 1.44 5.91 -4.57
N LEU A 75 0.48 5.56 -3.72
CA LEU A 75 0.55 5.74 -2.27
C LEU A 75 0.32 4.40 -1.56
N VAL A 76 0.72 4.30 -0.29
CA VAL A 76 0.43 3.12 0.52
C VAL A 76 -0.94 3.26 1.16
N ALA A 77 -1.88 2.39 0.78
CA ALA A 77 -3.24 2.35 1.32
C ALA A 77 -3.26 1.92 2.81
N PRO A 78 -4.28 2.32 3.59
CA PRO A 78 -4.40 1.92 4.98
C PRO A 78 -4.82 0.46 5.09
N THR A 79 -3.92 -0.37 5.63
CA THR A 79 -4.19 -1.76 6.03
C THR A 79 -3.87 -1.94 7.50
N ALA A 80 -4.54 -2.88 8.16
CA ALA A 80 -4.45 -3.08 9.60
C ALA A 80 -3.30 -4.02 10.00
N PHE A 81 -2.87 -3.92 11.25
CA PHE A 81 -2.03 -4.90 11.96
C PHE A 81 -0.75 -5.36 11.24
N HIS A 82 0.10 -4.47 10.72
CA HIS A 82 1.27 -4.88 9.90
C HIS A 82 2.24 -5.84 10.61
N LYS A 83 2.23 -5.88 11.95
CA LYS A 83 3.02 -6.86 12.71
C LYS A 83 2.56 -8.31 12.59
N LEU A 84 1.40 -8.58 12.02
CA LEU A 84 1.04 -9.95 11.60
C LEU A 84 1.88 -10.40 10.39
N ALA A 85 2.36 -9.45 9.57
CA ALA A 85 3.18 -9.75 8.40
C ALA A 85 4.69 -9.75 8.70
N HIS A 86 5.16 -8.81 9.53
CA HIS A 86 6.57 -8.69 9.86
C HIS A 86 6.77 -7.97 11.21
N PRO A 87 7.74 -8.36 12.08
CA PRO A 87 7.93 -7.75 13.39
C PRO A 87 8.09 -6.21 13.39
N ASP A 88 8.71 -5.65 12.34
CA ASP A 88 8.87 -4.20 12.18
C ASP A 88 7.56 -3.46 11.86
N GLY A 89 6.54 -4.17 11.36
CA GLY A 89 5.21 -3.65 11.07
C GLY A 89 5.19 -2.31 10.33
N GLU A 90 4.41 -1.37 10.85
CA GLU A 90 4.18 -0.05 10.24
C GLU A 90 5.46 0.80 10.16
N LEU A 91 6.48 0.52 10.99
CA LEU A 91 7.75 1.23 10.92
C LEU A 91 8.52 0.88 9.64
N ALA A 92 8.47 -0.38 9.20
CA ALA A 92 9.06 -0.75 7.91
C ALA A 92 8.31 -0.06 6.76
N THR A 93 6.97 -0.05 6.82
CA THR A 93 6.12 0.56 5.80
C THR A 93 6.35 2.06 5.67
N VAL A 94 6.40 2.80 6.78
CA VAL A 94 6.57 4.26 6.74
C VAL A 94 7.95 4.68 6.25
N ARG A 95 8.99 3.93 6.62
CA ARG A 95 10.36 4.13 6.14
C ARG A 95 10.44 3.87 4.63
N ALA A 96 9.82 2.80 4.15
CA ALA A 96 9.77 2.47 2.74
C ALA A 96 9.00 3.54 1.92
N ALA A 97 7.84 4.00 2.42
CA ALA A 97 7.07 5.07 1.78
C ALA A 97 7.87 6.38 1.70
N GLY A 98 8.56 6.75 2.79
CA GLY A 98 9.44 7.91 2.82
C GLY A 98 10.62 7.79 1.86
N ALA A 99 11.29 6.63 1.81
CA ALA A 99 12.37 6.36 0.85
C ALA A 99 11.91 6.41 -0.61
N ALA A 100 10.67 5.96 -0.88
CA ALA A 100 10.05 6.05 -2.19
C ALA A 100 9.49 7.45 -2.53
N GLY A 101 9.55 8.41 -1.59
CA GLY A 101 9.06 9.76 -1.79
C GLY A 101 7.53 9.85 -1.93
N THR A 102 6.78 8.96 -1.27
CA THR A 102 5.31 8.94 -1.32
C THR A 102 4.66 8.96 0.06
N ILE A 103 3.33 9.00 0.10
CA ILE A 103 2.51 9.05 1.31
C ILE A 103 2.24 7.62 1.81
N MET A 104 2.36 7.45 3.12
CA MET A 104 1.73 6.33 3.82
C MET A 104 0.40 6.78 4.43
N VAL A 105 -0.68 6.03 4.18
CA VAL A 105 -1.93 6.18 4.93
C VAL A 105 -1.96 5.15 6.05
N LEU A 106 -1.81 5.59 7.29
CA LEU A 106 -1.80 4.74 8.48
C LEU A 106 -3.23 4.38 8.90
N SER A 107 -3.48 3.11 9.19
CA SER A 107 -4.78 2.65 9.72
C SER A 107 -4.93 2.99 11.20
N SER A 108 -6.17 3.27 11.61
CA SER A 108 -6.57 3.32 13.03
C SER A 108 -6.42 1.97 13.75
N LEU A 109 -6.30 0.86 13.02
CA LEU A 109 -6.02 -0.48 13.53
C LEU A 109 -4.53 -0.86 13.38
N SER A 110 -3.64 0.11 13.59
CA SER A 110 -2.19 -0.09 13.56
C SER A 110 -1.71 -0.93 14.76
N THR A 111 -0.72 -1.80 14.52
CA THR A 111 0.05 -2.50 15.59
C THR A 111 1.20 -1.67 16.17
N THR A 112 1.35 -0.43 15.73
CA THR A 112 2.38 0.52 16.17
C THR A 112 1.73 1.85 16.50
N LEU A 113 2.17 2.48 17.59
CA LEU A 113 1.68 3.79 18.01
C LEU A 113 1.88 4.83 16.91
N VAL A 114 0.91 5.73 16.76
CA VAL A 114 0.94 6.78 15.72
C VAL A 114 2.19 7.65 15.90
N GLU A 115 2.55 7.95 17.15
CA GLU A 115 3.72 8.73 17.53
C GLU A 115 5.02 8.09 17.03
N ASP A 116 5.14 6.77 17.14
CA ASP A 116 6.32 6.04 16.70
C ASP A 116 6.41 5.97 15.18
N VAL A 117 5.26 5.80 14.49
CA VAL A 117 5.20 5.83 13.02
C VAL A 117 5.60 7.20 12.49
N VAL A 118 5.04 8.28 13.04
CA VAL A 118 5.34 9.65 12.62
C VAL A 118 6.80 10.00 12.92
N ARG A 119 7.35 9.56 14.06
CA ARG A 119 8.78 9.76 14.39
C ARG A 119 9.71 9.06 13.39
N ALA A 120 9.31 7.91 12.87
CA ALA A 120 10.09 7.17 11.87
C ALA A 120 9.88 7.65 10.42
N ALA A 121 8.90 8.53 10.19
CA ALA A 121 8.55 8.99 8.85
C ALA A 121 9.53 10.06 8.33
N THR A 122 9.96 9.92 7.08
CA THR A 122 10.66 10.97 6.32
C THR A 122 9.79 11.62 5.24
N GLY A 123 8.56 11.11 5.10
CA GLY A 123 7.55 11.60 4.17
C GLY A 123 6.20 11.85 4.87
N PRO A 124 5.20 12.38 4.14
CA PRO A 124 3.87 12.61 4.67
C PRO A 124 3.18 11.31 5.12
N VAL A 125 2.53 11.39 6.29
CA VAL A 125 1.67 10.33 6.83
C VAL A 125 0.26 10.86 6.91
N TRP A 126 -0.69 10.15 6.30
CA TRP A 126 -2.12 10.37 6.48
C TRP A 126 -2.68 9.36 7.46
N PHE A 127 -3.83 9.67 8.07
CA PHE A 127 -4.46 8.80 9.04
C PHE A 127 -5.87 8.41 8.60
N GLN A 128 -6.11 7.11 8.48
CA GLN A 128 -7.42 6.55 8.23
C GLN A 128 -8.13 6.37 9.57
N LEU A 129 -9.23 7.08 9.76
CA LEU A 129 -10.02 7.06 10.98
C LEU A 129 -11.37 6.37 10.75
N TYR A 130 -11.82 5.60 11.74
CA TYR A 130 -13.22 5.26 11.91
C TYR A 130 -13.88 6.22 12.90
N ILE A 131 -15.06 6.71 12.52
CA ILE A 131 -15.93 7.55 13.34
C ILE A 131 -16.57 6.65 14.41
N ASN A 132 -15.93 6.54 15.58
CA ASN A 132 -16.38 5.69 16.69
C ASN A 132 -17.73 6.14 17.27
N LYS A 133 -18.45 5.25 17.97
CA LYS A 133 -19.71 5.63 18.64
C LYS A 133 -19.46 6.64 19.75
N ASP A 134 -18.44 6.38 20.56
CA ASP A 134 -17.90 7.32 21.52
C ASP A 134 -17.11 8.42 20.78
N ARG A 135 -17.35 9.67 21.15
CA ARG A 135 -16.77 10.87 20.56
C ARG A 135 -15.77 11.56 21.49
N GLY A 136 -15.65 11.09 22.74
CA GLY A 136 -14.97 11.76 23.85
C GLY A 136 -15.86 11.88 25.07
#